data_AF-A0A7Y5NDY3-F1
#
_entry.id   AF-A0A7Y5NDY3-F1
#
_cell.length_a   1.000
_cell.length_b   1.000
_cell.length_c   1.000
_cell.angle_alpha   90.00
_cell.angle_beta   90.00
_cell.angle_gamma   90.00
#
_symmetry.space_group_name_H-M   'P 1'
#
loop_
_entity.id
_entity.type
_entity.pdbx_description
1 polymer ?
#
loop_
_entity_poly.entity_id
_entity_poly.type
_entity_poly.pdbx_seq_one_letter_code
_entity_poly.pdbx_strand_id
1 'polypeptide(L)'
;VTSMKTIYIDRTRRKDVVRVHRLLDEALADGEGIVVFPEGTSSVGAHVLPFKPSLLELAVQRQQPVAYASIGYRTPAAEVPAHLSVCWWADMTFGAHLFNLLKLASFQASLVFGETTVLESDRKALADKLHALISKQFNPVVKMEEL
;
A
#
# COMPACT_ATOMS: atom_id res chain seq x y z
N VAL A 1 -20.37 11.18 -10.03
CA VAL A 1 -19.01 11.06 -9.45
C VAL A 1 -19.05 9.93 -8.45
N THR A 2 -18.51 8.77 -8.78
CA THR A 2 -18.54 7.59 -7.90
C THR A 2 -17.68 7.88 -6.68
N SER A 3 -18.26 7.90 -5.48
CA SER A 3 -17.47 8.05 -4.25
C SER A 3 -16.52 6.86 -4.13
N MET A 4 -15.24 7.09 -3.85
CA MET A 4 -14.32 6.00 -3.50
C MET A 4 -14.87 5.28 -2.27
N LYS A 5 -15.36 4.04 -2.44
CA LYS A 5 -15.84 3.21 -1.32
C LYS A 5 -14.63 2.76 -0.49
N THR A 6 -14.43 3.35 0.68
CA THR A 6 -13.37 2.91 1.61
C THR A 6 -13.90 1.80 2.52
N ILE A 7 -13.29 0.61 2.44
CA ILE A 7 -13.62 -0.52 3.31
C ILE A 7 -12.62 -0.55 4.46
N TYR A 8 -13.07 -0.19 5.66
CA TYR A 8 -12.27 -0.30 6.88
C TYR A 8 -12.26 -1.73 7.41
N ILE A 9 -11.08 -2.17 7.87
CA ILE A 9 -10.86 -3.50 8.47
C ILE A 9 -10.52 -3.31 9.94
N ASP A 10 -11.37 -3.82 10.83
CA ASP A 10 -11.10 -3.92 12.25
C ASP A 10 -10.33 -5.20 12.58
N ARG A 11 -9.05 -5.03 12.93
CA ARG A 11 -8.13 -6.13 13.21
C ARG A 11 -8.37 -6.81 14.56
N THR A 12 -9.12 -6.18 15.45
CA THR A 12 -9.43 -6.73 16.78
C THR A 12 -10.61 -7.71 16.73
N ARG A 13 -11.45 -7.60 15.69
CA ARG A 13 -12.65 -8.42 15.52
C ARG A 13 -12.43 -9.46 14.42
N ARG A 14 -12.16 -10.71 14.81
CA ARG A 14 -12.06 -11.84 13.85
C ARG A 14 -13.26 -11.97 12.91
N LYS A 15 -14.48 -11.63 13.37
CA LYS A 15 -15.71 -11.64 12.55
C LYS A 15 -15.73 -10.54 11.48
N ASP A 16 -14.94 -9.48 11.64
CA ASP A 16 -14.90 -8.37 10.69
C ASP A 16 -14.29 -8.77 9.35
N VAL A 17 -13.41 -9.78 9.36
CA VAL A 17 -12.84 -10.39 8.14
C VAL A 17 -13.94 -10.88 7.22
N VAL A 18 -14.95 -11.60 7.73
CA VAL A 18 -16.07 -12.10 6.91
C VAL A 18 -16.87 -10.95 6.27
N ARG A 19 -17.13 -9.89 7.04
CA ARG A 19 -17.82 -8.68 6.52
C ARG A 19 -17.00 -8.03 5.41
N VAL A 20 -15.70 -7.84 5.63
CA VAL A 20 -14.79 -7.21 4.66
C VAL A 20 -14.72 -8.03 3.38
N HIS A 21 -14.58 -9.35 3.48
CA HIS A 21 -14.60 -10.24 2.32
C HIS A 21 -15.87 -10.06 1.50
N ARG A 22 -17.05 -10.08 2.14
CA ARG A 22 -18.32 -9.85 1.47
C ARG A 22 -18.37 -8.50 0.74
N LEU A 23 -17.91 -7.43 1.38
CA LEU A 23 -17.90 -6.09 0.77
C LEU A 23 -16.94 -5.99 -0.43
N LEU A 24 -15.79 -6.66 -0.35
CA LEU A 24 -14.85 -6.71 -1.47
C LEU A 24 -15.39 -7.58 -2.61
N ASP A 25 -16.07 -8.69 -2.30
CA ASP A 25 -16.76 -9.55 -3.28
C ASP A 25 -17.86 -8.80 -4.03
N GLU A 26 -18.68 -8.02 -3.30
CA GLU A 26 -19.73 -7.17 -3.87
C GLU A 26 -19.11 -6.09 -4.78
N ALA A 27 -18.06 -5.41 -4.33
CA ALA A 27 -17.37 -4.40 -5.14
C ALA A 27 -16.83 -4.99 -6.45
N LEU A 28 -16.18 -6.17 -6.40
CA LEU A 28 -15.70 -6.84 -7.62
C LEU A 28 -16.86 -7.29 -8.53
N ALA A 29 -17.96 -7.79 -7.96
CA ALA A 29 -19.13 -8.21 -8.72
C ALA A 29 -19.79 -7.04 -9.46
N ASP A 30 -19.73 -5.84 -8.87
CA ASP A 30 -20.20 -4.59 -9.48
C ASP A 30 -19.21 -4.03 -10.54
N GLY A 31 -18.09 -4.72 -10.79
CA GLY A 31 -17.05 -4.30 -11.73
C GLY A 31 -16.12 -3.20 -11.20
N GLU A 32 -16.11 -2.96 -9.88
CA GLU A 32 -15.20 -2.00 -9.27
C GLU A 32 -13.78 -2.57 -9.13
N GLY A 33 -12.78 -1.71 -9.29
CA GLY A 33 -11.38 -2.06 -9.03
C GLY A 33 -11.06 -1.95 -7.54
N ILE A 34 -10.29 -2.90 -7.01
CA ILE A 34 -9.84 -2.89 -5.62
C ILE A 34 -8.35 -2.59 -5.56
N VAL A 35 -7.97 -1.62 -4.74
CA VAL A 35 -6.57 -1.34 -4.39
C VAL A 35 -6.36 -1.72 -2.94
N VAL A 36 -5.33 -2.53 -2.67
CA VAL A 36 -4.94 -2.94 -1.32
C VAL A 36 -3.50 -2.52 -1.03
N PHE A 37 -3.25 -2.10 0.21
CA PHE A 37 -1.88 -1.92 0.73
C PHE A 37 -1.54 -3.14 1.60
N PRO A 38 -0.87 -4.16 1.03
CA PRO A 38 -0.73 -5.47 1.68
C PRO A 38 0.15 -5.45 2.93
N GLU A 39 1.01 -4.44 3.11
CA GLU A 39 1.76 -4.20 4.36
C GLU A 39 0.81 -3.93 5.54
N GLY A 40 -0.36 -3.34 5.26
CA GLY A 40 -1.34 -2.97 6.27
C GLY A 40 -0.82 -1.93 7.27
N THR A 41 0.18 -1.14 6.90
CA THR A 41 0.67 0.02 7.63
C THR A 41 1.44 0.90 6.65
N SER A 42 1.69 2.14 7.05
CA SER A 42 2.71 2.99 6.44
C SER A 42 4.07 2.69 7.05
N SER A 43 5.12 3.02 6.32
CA SER A 43 6.51 2.83 6.73
C SER A 43 7.32 4.10 6.44
N VAL A 44 8.55 4.14 6.95
CA VAL A 44 9.52 5.20 6.63
C VAL A 44 9.91 5.22 5.14
N GLY A 45 9.61 4.16 4.39
CA GLY A 45 9.88 4.05 2.96
C GLY A 45 11.29 3.58 2.60
N ALA A 46 11.99 2.94 3.54
CA ALA A 46 13.35 2.41 3.31
C ALA A 46 13.36 1.05 2.57
N HIS A 47 12.31 0.24 2.77
CA HIS A 47 12.07 -1.02 2.07
C HIS A 47 10.58 -1.35 2.09
N VAL A 48 10.18 -2.30 1.25
CA VAL A 48 8.81 -2.84 1.21
C VAL A 48 8.63 -3.80 2.39
N LEU A 49 7.67 -3.51 3.28
CA LEU A 49 7.41 -4.39 4.43
C LEU A 49 6.78 -5.73 3.99
N PRO A 50 6.85 -6.78 4.82
CA PRO A 50 6.20 -8.04 4.53
C PRO A 50 4.70 -7.88 4.29
N PHE A 51 4.19 -8.60 3.29
CA PHE A 51 2.78 -8.55 2.91
C PHE A 51 1.95 -9.46 3.81
N LYS A 52 0.75 -8.98 4.19
CA LYS A 52 -0.24 -9.74 4.94
C LYS A 52 -1.05 -10.60 3.96
N PRO A 53 -0.84 -11.93 3.93
CA PRO A 53 -1.47 -12.76 2.90
C PRO A 53 -2.99 -12.79 2.98
N SER A 54 -3.58 -12.51 4.16
CA SER A 54 -5.03 -12.44 4.33
C SER A 54 -5.70 -11.35 3.50
N LEU A 55 -4.98 -10.28 3.12
CA LEU A 55 -5.52 -9.22 2.26
C LEU A 55 -5.58 -9.63 0.78
N LEU A 56 -4.92 -10.73 0.41
CA LEU A 56 -4.84 -11.26 -0.96
C LEU A 56 -5.71 -12.51 -1.16
N GLU A 57 -6.32 -13.02 -0.09
CA GLU A 57 -7.16 -14.21 -0.09
C GLU A 57 -8.30 -14.13 -1.11
N LEU A 58 -8.93 -12.95 -1.25
CA LEU A 58 -10.00 -12.76 -2.22
C LEU A 58 -9.56 -12.97 -3.67
N ALA A 59 -8.37 -12.48 -4.03
CA ALA A 59 -7.84 -12.65 -5.38
C ALA A 59 -7.61 -14.14 -5.70
N VAL A 60 -7.11 -14.90 -4.73
CA VAL A 60 -6.93 -16.35 -4.86
C VAL A 60 -8.27 -17.07 -4.98
N GLN A 61 -9.24 -16.76 -4.11
CA GLN A 61 -10.56 -17.41 -4.13
C GLN A 61 -11.31 -17.19 -5.44
N ARG A 62 -11.13 -16.02 -6.06
CA ARG A 62 -11.75 -15.68 -7.35
C ARG A 62 -10.88 -16.02 -8.57
N GLN A 63 -9.68 -16.58 -8.35
CA GLN A 63 -8.70 -16.83 -9.42
C GLN A 63 -8.44 -15.58 -10.26
N GLN A 64 -8.36 -14.43 -9.60
CA GLN A 64 -8.19 -13.12 -10.23
C GLN A 64 -6.70 -12.75 -10.32
N PRO A 65 -6.17 -12.44 -11.52
CA PRO A 65 -4.80 -11.93 -11.64
C PRO A 65 -4.65 -10.57 -10.95
N VAL A 66 -3.57 -10.40 -10.19
CA VAL A 66 -3.28 -9.19 -9.42
C VAL A 66 -2.23 -8.34 -10.14
N ALA A 67 -2.60 -7.11 -10.50
CA ALA A 67 -1.64 -6.09 -10.91
C ALA A 67 -0.96 -5.47 -9.68
N TYR A 68 0.27 -5.00 -9.84
CA TYR A 68 1.05 -4.44 -8.75
C TYR A 68 1.74 -3.14 -9.12
N ALA A 69 2.01 -2.32 -8.10
CA ALA A 69 2.76 -1.09 -8.25
C ALA A 69 3.55 -0.77 -6.97
N SER A 70 4.63 -0.01 -7.12
CA SER A 70 5.37 0.61 -6.02
C SER A 70 5.17 2.12 -6.04
N ILE A 71 4.98 2.71 -4.87
CA ILE A 71 4.89 4.16 -4.68
C ILE A 71 6.11 4.67 -3.92
N GLY A 72 6.60 5.84 -4.30
CA GLY A 72 7.72 6.51 -3.65
C GLY A 72 7.54 8.02 -3.64
N TYR A 73 8.24 8.68 -2.71
CA TYR A 73 8.18 10.13 -2.52
C TYR A 73 9.58 10.73 -2.54
N ARG A 74 9.70 11.95 -3.05
CA ARG A 74 10.95 12.73 -3.04
C ARG A 74 10.63 14.19 -2.75
N THR A 75 11.52 14.83 -1.99
CA THR A 75 11.51 16.29 -1.78
C THR A 75 12.76 16.89 -2.44
N PRO A 76 12.73 18.17 -2.82
CA PRO A 76 13.92 18.91 -3.23
C PRO A 76 15.02 18.83 -2.16
N ALA A 77 16.29 18.88 -2.56
CA ALA A 77 17.42 18.74 -1.62
C ALA A 77 17.48 19.83 -0.53
N ALA A 78 16.89 21.01 -0.78
CA ALA A 78 16.82 22.11 0.18
C ALA A 78 15.64 21.98 1.16
N GLU A 79 14.75 21.01 0.96
CA GLU A 79 13.56 20.77 1.77
C GLU A 79 13.78 19.63 2.76
N VAL A 80 12.87 19.52 3.75
CA VAL A 80 12.90 18.41 4.71
C VAL A 80 12.75 17.07 3.95
N PRO A 81 13.59 16.06 4.23
CA PRO A 81 13.54 14.77 3.55
C PRO A 81 12.14 14.13 3.56
N ALA A 82 11.75 13.52 2.44
CA ALA A 82 10.41 12.96 2.24
C ALA A 82 9.99 11.93 3.31
N HIS A 83 10.92 11.16 3.88
CA HIS A 83 10.62 10.21 4.95
C HIS A 83 10.21 10.86 6.28
N LEU A 84 10.50 12.16 6.47
CA LEU A 84 10.13 12.95 7.65
C LEU A 84 8.96 13.92 7.38
N SER A 85 8.74 14.29 6.12
CA SER A 85 7.79 15.35 5.75
C SER A 85 6.60 14.86 4.91
N VAL A 86 6.75 13.76 4.17
CA VAL A 86 5.71 13.20 3.28
C VAL A 86 5.21 11.85 3.79
N CYS A 87 6.11 10.93 4.14
CA CYS A 87 5.71 9.65 4.73
C CYS A 87 5.07 9.89 6.11
N TRP A 88 3.90 9.30 6.34
CA TRP A 88 3.21 9.35 7.62
C TRP A 88 3.35 8.01 8.34
N TRP A 89 4.28 7.86 9.28
CA TRP A 89 4.62 6.58 9.92
C TRP A 89 4.92 6.76 11.42
N ALA A 90 5.07 5.63 12.15
CA ALA A 90 5.27 5.61 13.60
C ALA A 90 4.21 6.44 14.38
N ASP A 91 4.62 7.16 15.42
CA ASP A 91 3.75 7.93 16.32
C ASP A 91 3.45 9.35 15.82
N MET A 92 3.64 9.62 14.52
CA MET A 92 3.33 10.91 13.93
C MET A 92 1.84 11.24 14.07
N THR A 93 1.52 12.36 14.69
CA THR A 93 0.14 12.85 14.77
C THR A 93 -0.29 13.46 13.44
N PHE A 94 -1.53 13.20 13.03
CA PHE A 94 -2.07 13.68 11.74
C PHE A 94 -1.94 15.20 11.59
N GLY A 95 -2.33 15.96 12.62
CA GLY A 95 -2.29 17.42 12.57
C GLY A 95 -0.87 17.96 12.34
N ALA A 96 0.08 17.56 13.17
CA ALA A 96 1.47 18.01 13.04
C ALA A 96 2.08 17.59 11.70
N HIS A 97 1.81 16.36 11.24
CA HIS A 97 2.26 15.86 9.94
C HIS A 97 1.71 16.71 8.79
N LEU A 98 0.39 16.96 8.77
CA LEU A 98 -0.25 17.77 7.74
C LEU A 98 0.31 19.19 7.69
N PHE A 99 0.51 19.85 8.85
CA PHE A 99 1.11 21.18 8.89
C PHE A 99 2.54 21.20 8.37
N ASN A 100 3.34 20.15 8.59
CA ASN A 100 4.70 20.06 8.06
C ASN A 100 4.70 19.79 6.55
N LEU A 101 3.81 18.93 6.07
CA LEU A 101 3.63 18.67 4.64
C LEU A 101 3.29 19.96 3.88
N LEU A 102 2.37 20.77 4.42
CA LEU A 102 1.92 22.02 3.80
C LEU A 102 2.99 23.13 3.77
N LYS A 103 4.08 22.99 4.53
CA LYS A 103 5.20 23.94 4.51
C LYS A 103 6.19 23.66 3.38
N LEU A 104 6.17 22.47 2.79
CA LEU A 104 7.04 22.13 1.67
C LEU A 104 6.64 22.97 0.45
N ALA A 105 7.61 23.57 -0.24
CA ALA A 105 7.34 24.26 -1.50
C ALA A 105 6.85 23.29 -2.58
N SER A 106 7.38 22.06 -2.58
CA SER A 106 6.93 20.98 -3.47
C SER A 106 7.44 19.61 -2.99
N PHE A 107 6.79 18.55 -3.46
CA PHE A 107 7.29 17.18 -3.40
C PHE A 107 6.83 16.42 -4.64
N GLN A 108 7.54 15.33 -4.97
CA GLN A 108 7.21 14.45 -6.08
C GLN A 108 6.76 13.09 -5.54
N ALA A 109 5.65 12.59 -6.06
CA ALA A 109 5.24 11.19 -5.91
C ALA A 109 5.53 10.44 -7.22
N SER A 110 6.10 9.24 -7.12
CA SER A 110 6.34 8.34 -8.24
C SER A 110 5.57 7.05 -8.05
N LEU A 111 4.89 6.58 -9.09
CA LEU A 111 4.20 5.30 -9.13
C LEU A 111 4.77 4.47 -10.27
N VAL A 112 5.30 3.29 -9.96
CA VAL A 112 5.85 2.36 -10.95
C VAL A 112 4.95 1.14 -10.98
N PHE A 113 4.36 0.84 -12.14
CA PHE A 113 3.52 -0.34 -12.32
C PHE A 113 4.36 -1.53 -12.81
N GLY A 114 4.01 -2.72 -12.35
CA GLY A 114 4.52 -3.96 -12.92
C GLY A 114 3.99 -4.17 -14.34
N GLU A 115 4.80 -4.80 -15.18
CA GLU A 115 4.43 -5.10 -16.58
C GLU A 115 3.51 -6.33 -16.71
N THR A 116 3.42 -7.13 -15.65
CA THR A 116 2.66 -8.39 -15.62
C THR A 116 1.66 -8.41 -14.48
N THR A 117 0.67 -9.27 -14.59
CA THR A 117 -0.20 -9.63 -13.46
C THR A 117 0.26 -10.96 -12.87
N VAL A 118 -0.03 -11.16 -11.58
CA VAL A 118 0.32 -12.38 -10.86
C VAL A 118 -0.95 -13.13 -10.50
N LEU A 119 -1.03 -14.39 -10.94
CA LEU A 119 -2.06 -15.32 -10.53
C LEU A 119 -1.40 -16.47 -9.76
N GLU A 120 -1.98 -16.82 -8.61
CA GLU A 120 -1.52 -17.92 -7.75
C GLU A 120 -2.73 -18.56 -7.07
N SER A 121 -2.60 -19.83 -6.68
CA SER A 121 -3.64 -20.60 -5.99
C SER A 121 -3.50 -20.64 -4.47
N ASP A 122 -2.38 -20.14 -3.94
CA ASP A 122 -2.15 -19.99 -2.50
C ASP A 122 -1.85 -18.53 -2.16
N ARG A 123 -2.51 -18.00 -1.12
CA ARG A 123 -2.38 -16.59 -0.75
C ARG A 123 -1.00 -16.21 -0.20
N LYS A 124 -0.25 -17.14 0.40
CA LYS A 124 1.11 -16.88 0.88
C LYS A 124 2.06 -16.83 -0.31
N ALA A 125 1.94 -17.79 -1.24
CA ALA A 125 2.70 -17.77 -2.49
C ALA A 125 2.44 -16.47 -3.28
N LEU A 126 1.19 -16.03 -3.37
CA LEU A 126 0.83 -14.76 -3.98
C LEU A 126 1.50 -13.56 -3.28
N ALA A 127 1.45 -13.53 -1.94
CA ALA A 127 2.05 -12.48 -1.14
C ALA A 127 3.57 -12.40 -1.35
N ASP A 128 4.26 -13.53 -1.29
CA ASP A 128 5.72 -13.61 -1.43
C ASP A 128 6.17 -13.20 -2.84
N LYS A 129 5.44 -13.65 -3.87
CA LYS A 129 5.76 -13.32 -5.27
C LYS A 129 5.52 -11.83 -5.56
N LEU A 130 4.39 -11.28 -5.11
CA LEU A 130 4.12 -9.85 -5.23
C LEU A 130 5.14 -9.01 -4.46
N HIS A 131 5.50 -9.43 -3.24
CA HIS A 131 6.51 -8.74 -2.42
C HIS A 131 7.86 -8.71 -3.14
N ALA A 132 8.32 -9.84 -3.69
CA ALA A 132 9.58 -9.92 -4.42
C ALA A 132 9.58 -9.03 -5.67
N LEU A 133 8.48 -9.04 -6.45
CA LEU A 133 8.36 -8.22 -7.66
C LEU A 133 8.32 -6.72 -7.33
N ILE A 134 7.50 -6.31 -6.36
CA ILE A 134 7.40 -4.91 -5.93
C ILE A 134 8.73 -4.45 -5.34
N SER A 135 9.40 -5.28 -4.52
CA SER A 135 10.71 -4.95 -3.92
C SER A 135 11.77 -4.71 -4.99
N LYS A 136 11.75 -5.47 -6.10
CA LYS A 136 12.71 -5.31 -7.20
C LYS A 136 12.60 -3.95 -7.91
N GLN A 137 11.38 -3.41 -8.03
CA GLN A 137 11.11 -2.12 -8.65
C GLN A 137 10.94 -0.96 -7.65
N PHE A 138 11.05 -1.25 -6.35
CA PHE A 138 10.88 -0.24 -5.31
C PHE A 138 12.12 0.66 -5.28
N ASN A 139 11.87 1.97 -5.32
CA ASN A 139 12.92 2.97 -5.16
C ASN A 139 12.79 3.57 -3.74
N PRO A 140 13.71 3.27 -2.82
CA PRO A 140 13.62 3.74 -1.44
C PRO A 140 13.51 5.26 -1.32
N VAL A 141 12.64 5.70 -0.40
CA VAL A 141 12.44 7.10 -0.02
C VAL A 141 13.61 7.60 0.83
N VAL A 142 14.21 6.70 1.60
CA VAL A 142 15.39 6.93 2.44
C VAL A 142 16.27 5.70 2.36
N LYS A 143 17.59 5.90 2.37
CA LYS A 143 18.53 4.79 2.41
C LYS A 143 18.73 4.30 3.84
N MET A 144 19.14 3.05 4.01
CA MET A 144 19.33 2.45 5.34
C MET A 144 20.43 3.14 6.14
N GLU A 145 21.40 3.75 5.48
CA GLU A 145 22.52 4.46 6.13
C GLU A 145 22.10 5.82 6.68
N GLU A 146 20.92 6.30 6.32
CA GLU A 146 20.35 7.61 6.72
C GLU A 146 19.28 7.48 7.81
N LEU A 147 19.03 6.25 8.32
CA LEU A 147 18.08 5.94 9.39
C LEU A 147 18.73 5.94 10.78
#